data_AF-A0A7X9BFT0-F1
#
_entry.id   AF-A0A7X9BFT0-F1
#
_cell.length_a   1.000
_cell.length_b   1.000
_cell.length_c   1.000
_cell.angle_alpha   90.00
_cell.angle_beta   90.00
_cell.angle_gamma   90.00
#
_symmetry.space_group_name_H-M   'P 1'
#
loop_
_entity.id
_entity.type
_entity.pdbx_description
1 polymer ?
#
loop_
_entity_poly.entity_id
_entity_poly.type
_entity_poly.pdbx_seq_one_letter_code
_entity_poly.pdbx_strand_id
1 'polypeptide(L)'
;GYGCAMCVLRCPTFGPRVSLTAKAGIVEITAEKGLPGFEAMSGSCKLDKKSLSPALVKNLEQAGVVVIPLPEAFHVYSNLAQKACQQYALPEFARNLILLDTGHAKLMAAYFPLDKLRTLKGFKEARYADPYAGGMGNSVRFMAMSPCDDSLLVTGTKNLFCAGEKTGLLVGHTEAIVTGFLAGHNAVRLLAGRELMVLPSELACGDIISYMHRQMKTPGGMGEKYTFSGSVYFRRMQETGLYLTDVAQIHQRVARVGLSGLFKLKLIHDPS
;
A
#
# COMPACT_ATOMS: atom_id res chain seq x y z
N GLY A 1 0.83 18.35 6.99
CA GLY A 1 -0.07 17.19 6.94
C GLY A 1 -1.43 17.55 7.49
N TYR A 2 -2.50 16.97 6.96
CA TYR A 2 -3.91 17.22 7.34
C TYR A 2 -4.31 16.67 8.73
N GLY A 3 -3.36 16.35 9.61
CA GLY A 3 -3.62 15.72 10.90
C GLY A 3 -4.11 14.27 10.79
N CYS A 4 -4.35 13.62 11.93
CA CYS A 4 -4.88 12.25 11.98
C CYS A 4 -6.39 12.27 11.74
N ALA A 5 -6.88 11.66 10.66
CA ALA A 5 -8.33 11.50 10.40
C ALA A 5 -9.02 10.48 11.34
N MET A 6 -8.36 10.06 12.43
CA MET A 6 -8.81 9.04 13.39
C MET A 6 -9.16 7.70 12.75
N CYS A 7 -8.13 6.92 12.42
CA CYS A 7 -8.30 5.51 12.03
C CYS A 7 -8.93 4.70 13.17
N VAL A 8 -9.54 3.55 12.83
CA VAL A 8 -10.20 2.65 13.80
C VAL A 8 -9.34 2.28 15.02
N LEU A 9 -8.00 2.27 14.87
CA LEU A 9 -7.05 1.94 15.94
C LEU A 9 -6.92 3.03 17.03
N ARG A 10 -7.66 4.14 16.93
CA ARG A 10 -7.72 5.23 17.92
C ARG A 10 -6.33 5.59 18.43
N CYS A 11 -5.46 6.01 17.52
CA CYS A 11 -4.02 6.28 17.76
C CYS A 11 -3.64 6.89 19.13
N PRO A 12 -4.38 7.83 19.76
CA PRO A 12 -4.00 8.29 21.09
C PRO A 12 -4.13 7.25 22.22
N THR A 13 -4.95 6.21 22.09
CA THR A 13 -5.17 5.18 23.13
C THR A 13 -3.91 4.36 23.43
N PHE A 14 -3.04 4.15 22.45
CA PHE A 14 -1.82 3.33 22.59
C PHE A 14 -0.52 4.14 22.50
N GLY A 15 -0.62 5.47 22.60
CA GLY A 15 0.51 6.38 22.45
C GLY A 15 0.91 6.65 20.99
N PRO A 16 1.87 7.56 20.76
CA PRO A 16 2.34 7.86 19.41
C PRO A 16 3.04 6.64 18.81
N ARG A 17 2.91 6.45 17.50
CA ARG A 17 3.70 5.44 16.77
C ARG A 17 5.18 5.76 16.92
N VAL A 18 5.96 4.76 17.31
CA VAL A 18 7.43 4.88 17.43
C VAL A 18 8.08 4.21 16.23
N SER A 19 9.02 4.90 15.60
CA SER A 19 9.87 4.34 14.56
C SER A 19 11.11 3.69 15.19
N LEU A 20 11.27 2.38 14.99
CA LEU A 20 12.46 1.65 15.45
C LEU A 20 13.73 2.13 14.72
N THR A 21 13.61 2.46 13.44
CA THR A 21 14.69 3.03 12.63
C THR A 21 15.18 4.35 13.22
N ALA A 22 14.26 5.27 13.54
CA ALA A 22 14.62 6.53 14.18
C ALA A 22 15.19 6.32 15.60
N LYS A 23 14.66 5.37 16.36
CA LYS A 23 15.19 5.01 17.70
C LYS A 23 16.60 4.42 17.64
N ALA A 24 16.96 3.78 16.53
CA ALA A 24 18.32 3.32 16.26
C ALA A 24 19.27 4.44 15.80
N GLY A 25 18.82 5.71 15.79
CA GLY A 25 19.62 6.85 15.35
C GLY A 25 19.74 6.98 13.83
N ILE A 26 18.98 6.22 13.06
CA ILE A 26 19.01 6.26 11.60
C ILE A 26 18.01 7.30 11.09
N VAL A 27 18.49 8.18 10.20
CA VAL A 27 17.66 9.18 9.54
C VAL A 27 16.76 8.49 8.50
N GLU A 28 15.45 8.61 8.67
CA GLU A 28 14.48 8.08 7.73
C GLU A 28 14.30 9.01 6.52
N ILE A 29 13.95 8.42 5.38
CA ILE A 29 13.60 9.14 4.16
C ILE A 29 12.18 9.69 4.35
N THR A 30 12.07 11.01 4.51
CA THR A 30 10.80 11.73 4.69
C THR A 30 10.57 12.68 3.53
N ALA A 31 9.31 13.02 3.22
CA ALA A 31 9.04 14.01 2.20
C ALA A 31 9.54 15.38 2.67
N GLU A 32 10.44 15.99 1.91
CA GLU A 32 10.84 17.38 2.15
C GLU A 32 9.65 18.31 1.87
N LYS A 33 9.56 19.40 2.63
CA LYS A 33 8.58 20.47 2.34
C LYS A 33 8.91 21.06 0.96
N GLY A 34 8.07 20.80 -0.04
CA GLY A 34 8.10 21.52 -1.32
C GLY A 34 8.57 20.73 -2.56
N LEU A 35 9.03 19.49 -2.41
CA LEU A 35 9.05 18.54 -3.54
C LEU A 35 7.62 17.98 -3.71
N PRO A 36 7.24 17.35 -4.86
CA PRO A 36 5.99 16.58 -4.88
C PRO A 36 6.11 15.54 -3.78
N GLY A 37 5.45 15.82 -2.64
CA GLY A 37 5.54 15.01 -1.45
C GLY A 37 5.11 13.62 -1.84
N PHE A 38 6.03 12.67 -1.79
CA PHE A 38 5.75 11.28 -2.17
C PHE A 38 4.78 10.59 -1.20
N GLU A 39 4.48 11.27 -0.08
CA GLU A 39 3.33 11.06 0.77
C GLU A 39 2.06 10.91 -0.07
N ALA A 40 1.26 9.91 0.26
CA ALA A 40 0.02 9.66 -0.47
C ALA A 40 -1.11 9.37 0.50
N MET A 41 -2.31 9.80 0.15
CA MET A 41 -3.51 9.49 0.92
C MET A 41 -4.07 8.14 0.48
N SER A 42 -4.60 7.38 1.44
CA SER A 42 -5.38 6.18 1.11
C SER A 42 -6.54 6.53 0.18
N GLY A 43 -6.77 5.68 -0.83
CA GLY A 43 -7.72 5.98 -1.91
C GLY A 43 -9.18 5.65 -1.61
N SER A 44 -9.51 5.20 -0.40
CA SER A 44 -10.86 4.79 -0.03
C SER A 44 -11.19 5.01 1.43
N CYS A 45 -12.47 5.24 1.72
CA CYS A 45 -13.06 5.18 3.06
C CYS A 45 -14.02 3.99 3.18
N LYS A 46 -14.54 3.76 4.37
CA LYS A 46 -15.58 2.77 4.68
C LYS A 46 -16.76 3.48 5.33
N LEU A 47 -17.96 3.18 4.83
CA LEU A 47 -19.23 3.60 5.41
C LEU A 47 -19.86 2.41 6.13
N ASP A 48 -20.54 2.70 7.24
CA ASP A 48 -21.36 1.72 7.92
C ASP A 48 -22.63 1.44 7.08
N LYS A 49 -22.80 0.21 6.58
CA LYS A 49 -23.98 -0.17 5.80
C LYS A 49 -25.28 0.10 6.54
N LYS A 50 -25.31 -0.04 7.88
CA LYS A 50 -26.51 0.23 8.70
C LYS A 50 -26.94 1.71 8.71
N SER A 51 -26.06 2.60 8.28
CA SER A 51 -26.31 4.04 8.16
C SER A 51 -26.81 4.46 6.76
N LEU A 52 -26.85 3.53 5.81
CA LEU A 52 -27.30 3.75 4.44
C LEU A 52 -28.74 3.25 4.26
N SER A 53 -29.41 3.67 3.19
CA SER A 53 -30.77 3.19 2.92
C SER A 53 -30.79 1.67 2.63
N PRO A 54 -31.83 0.94 3.07
CA PRO A 54 -31.93 -0.49 2.82
C PRO A 54 -31.86 -0.86 1.33
N ALA A 55 -32.44 -0.03 0.47
CA ALA A 55 -32.39 -0.23 -0.98
C ALA A 55 -30.97 -0.12 -1.55
N LEU A 56 -30.17 0.84 -1.07
CA LEU A 56 -28.77 1.00 -1.50
C LEU A 56 -27.91 -0.17 -1.01
N VAL A 57 -28.08 -0.57 0.25
CA VAL A 57 -27.34 -1.71 0.82
C VAL A 57 -27.66 -3.00 0.07
N LYS A 58 -28.94 -3.28 -0.18
CA LYS A 58 -29.36 -4.46 -0.94
C LYS A 58 -28.74 -4.48 -2.34
N ASN A 59 -28.76 -3.34 -3.05
CA ASN A 59 -28.15 -3.26 -4.37
C ASN A 59 -26.63 -3.50 -4.32
N LEU A 60 -25.95 -2.90 -3.33
CA LEU A 60 -24.51 -3.10 -3.13
C LEU A 60 -24.15 -4.56 -2.84
N GLU A 61 -24.92 -5.23 -1.99
CA GLU A 61 -24.68 -6.63 -1.62
C GLU A 61 -24.98 -7.61 -2.78
N GLN A 62 -25.98 -7.29 -3.61
CA GLN A 62 -26.33 -8.12 -4.76
C GLN A 62 -25.35 -7.94 -5.93
N ALA A 63 -24.97 -6.70 -6.23
CA ALA A 63 -24.13 -6.39 -7.38
C ALA A 63 -22.63 -6.38 -7.06
N GLY A 64 -22.25 -6.32 -5.79
CA GLY A 64 -20.86 -6.15 -5.32
C GLY A 64 -20.27 -4.76 -5.56
N VAL A 65 -20.88 -3.96 -6.42
CA VAL A 65 -20.49 -2.58 -6.75
C VAL A 65 -21.72 -1.72 -7.02
N VAL A 66 -21.68 -0.46 -6.58
CA VAL A 66 -22.66 0.57 -6.94
C VAL A 66 -21.91 1.81 -7.41
N VAL A 67 -22.36 2.36 -8.54
CA VAL A 67 -21.82 3.60 -9.12
C VAL A 67 -22.94 4.63 -9.15
N ILE A 68 -22.73 5.77 -8.51
CA ILE A 68 -23.69 6.86 -8.42
C ILE A 68 -23.08 8.11 -9.06
N PRO A 69 -23.64 8.62 -10.18
CA PRO A 69 -23.20 9.88 -10.76
C PRO A 69 -23.32 11.03 -9.76
N LEU A 70 -22.27 11.84 -9.65
CA LEU A 70 -22.25 13.02 -8.80
C LEU A 70 -22.72 14.26 -9.59
N PRO A 71 -23.44 15.20 -8.95
CA PRO A 71 -23.63 16.54 -9.50
C PRO A 71 -22.30 17.20 -9.84
N GLU A 72 -22.25 18.02 -10.89
CA GLU A 72 -21.01 18.70 -11.33
C GLU A 72 -20.34 19.51 -10.21
N ALA A 73 -21.13 20.15 -9.36
CA ALA A 73 -20.63 20.91 -8.20
C ALA A 73 -19.85 20.05 -7.19
N PHE A 74 -19.96 18.72 -7.26
CA PHE A 74 -19.27 17.77 -6.38
C PHE A 74 -18.09 17.07 -7.06
N HIS A 75 -17.77 17.40 -8.31
CA HIS A 75 -16.62 16.81 -9.01
C HIS A 75 -15.32 17.37 -8.41
N VAL A 76 -14.46 16.50 -7.87
CA VAL A 76 -13.19 16.90 -7.26
C VAL A 76 -12.04 16.13 -7.93
N TYR A 77 -11.46 16.75 -8.96
CA TYR A 77 -10.34 16.19 -9.72
C TYR A 77 -9.01 16.25 -8.94
N SER A 78 -8.84 17.22 -8.04
CA SER A 78 -7.61 17.39 -7.24
C SER A 78 -7.32 16.21 -6.31
N ASN A 79 -8.35 15.49 -5.86
CA ASN A 79 -8.21 14.32 -4.99
C ASN A 79 -7.64 13.09 -5.71
N LEU A 80 -7.63 13.06 -7.05
CA LEU A 80 -7.16 11.90 -7.82
C LEU A 80 -5.64 11.73 -7.72
N ALA A 81 -4.88 12.83 -7.86
CA ALA A 81 -3.42 12.82 -7.80
C ALA A 81 -2.87 12.46 -6.41
N GLN A 82 -3.67 12.64 -5.36
CA GLN A 82 -3.28 12.34 -3.98
C GLN A 82 -3.45 10.86 -3.60
N LYS A 83 -4.10 10.05 -4.45
CA LYS A 83 -4.35 8.63 -4.15
C LYS A 83 -3.06 7.82 -4.26
N ALA A 84 -2.80 7.01 -3.24
CA ALA A 84 -1.69 6.06 -3.26
C ALA A 84 -1.84 4.99 -4.35
N CYS A 85 -3.07 4.55 -4.65
CA CYS A 85 -3.35 3.62 -5.74
C CYS A 85 -3.58 4.40 -7.03
N GLN A 86 -2.52 4.54 -7.84
CA GLN A 86 -2.59 5.30 -9.09
C GLN A 86 -3.57 4.69 -10.11
N GLN A 87 -3.89 3.39 -10.05
CA GLN A 87 -4.90 2.78 -10.93
C GLN A 87 -6.33 3.33 -10.74
N TYR A 88 -6.60 4.07 -9.66
CA TYR A 88 -7.92 4.66 -9.37
C TYR A 88 -7.93 6.20 -9.50
N ALA A 89 -6.96 6.76 -10.21
CA ALA A 89 -6.84 8.19 -10.48
C ALA A 89 -7.50 8.62 -11.82
N LEU A 90 -8.49 7.86 -12.30
CA LEU A 90 -9.21 8.16 -13.54
C LEU A 90 -10.34 9.18 -13.33
N PRO A 91 -10.73 9.98 -14.35
CA PRO A 91 -11.79 10.98 -14.25
C PRO A 91 -13.13 10.44 -13.73
N GLU A 92 -13.43 9.17 -14.00
CA GLU A 92 -14.64 8.47 -13.54
C GLU A 92 -14.75 8.45 -12.02
N PHE A 93 -13.62 8.42 -11.30
CA PHE A 93 -13.59 8.46 -9.84
C PHE A 93 -13.81 9.87 -9.26
N ALA A 94 -13.73 10.92 -10.10
CA ALA A 94 -14.12 12.28 -9.71
C ALA A 94 -15.59 12.58 -10.03
N ARG A 95 -16.13 11.96 -11.10
CA ARG A 95 -17.50 12.16 -11.57
C ARG A 95 -18.53 11.25 -10.89
N ASN A 96 -18.09 10.16 -10.27
CA ASN A 96 -18.96 9.17 -9.65
C ASN A 96 -18.56 8.86 -8.21
N LEU A 97 -19.55 8.60 -7.38
CA LEU A 97 -19.40 7.95 -6.09
C LEU A 97 -19.46 6.42 -6.31
N ILE A 98 -18.33 5.75 -6.12
CA ILE A 98 -18.21 4.30 -6.31
C ILE A 98 -18.15 3.62 -4.94
N LEU A 99 -19.06 2.69 -4.69
CA LEU A 99 -19.09 1.82 -3.52
C LEU A 99 -18.77 0.37 -3.92
N LEU A 100 -17.90 -0.30 -3.16
CA LEU A 100 -17.64 -1.73 -3.27
C LEU A 100 -18.12 -2.45 -2.02
N ASP A 101 -18.68 -3.65 -2.17
CA ASP A 101 -19.00 -4.49 -1.02
C ASP A 101 -17.74 -5.23 -0.54
N THR A 102 -17.24 -4.84 0.64
CA THR A 102 -16.13 -5.52 1.31
C THR A 102 -16.48 -5.83 2.76
N GLY A 103 -17.75 -6.16 3.04
CA GLY A 103 -18.33 -6.26 4.38
C GLY A 103 -18.83 -4.90 4.88
N HIS A 104 -17.98 -3.86 4.85
CA HIS A 104 -18.42 -2.47 4.85
C HIS A 104 -18.69 -1.96 3.43
N ALA A 105 -19.43 -0.86 3.30
CA ALA A 105 -19.54 -0.14 2.04
C ALA A 105 -18.25 0.66 1.80
N LYS A 106 -17.36 0.16 0.96
CA LYS A 106 -16.07 0.78 0.67
C LYS A 106 -16.25 1.88 -0.37
N LEU A 107 -16.11 3.13 0.06
CA LEU A 107 -16.18 4.31 -0.78
C LEU A 107 -14.82 4.56 -1.45
N MET A 108 -14.76 4.53 -2.78
CA MET A 108 -13.52 4.70 -3.57
C MET A 108 -13.08 6.15 -3.76
N ALA A 109 -13.21 6.95 -2.70
CA ALA A 109 -12.70 8.31 -2.58
C ALA A 109 -11.76 8.39 -1.37
N ALA A 110 -10.73 9.22 -1.47
CA ALA A 110 -9.79 9.41 -0.37
C ALA A 110 -10.50 10.00 0.86
N TYR A 111 -11.39 10.96 0.66
CA TYR A 111 -12.34 11.46 1.65
C TYR A 111 -13.50 12.13 0.89
N PHE A 112 -14.64 12.32 1.55
CA PHE A 112 -15.78 13.02 0.94
C PHE A 112 -16.57 13.78 2.00
N PRO A 113 -16.77 15.10 1.88
CA PRO A 113 -17.45 15.89 2.92
C PRO A 113 -18.79 15.28 3.32
N LEU A 114 -18.97 15.03 4.63
CA LEU A 114 -20.10 14.25 5.14
C LEU A 114 -21.43 14.98 4.92
N ASP A 115 -21.43 16.31 5.03
CA ASP A 115 -22.55 17.19 4.71
C ASP A 115 -22.99 17.00 3.26
N LYS A 116 -22.06 17.01 2.30
CA LYS A 116 -22.34 16.73 0.88
C LYS A 116 -22.82 15.30 0.67
N LEU A 117 -22.17 14.31 1.30
CA LEU A 117 -22.54 12.91 1.18
C LEU A 117 -24.00 12.68 1.57
N ARG A 118 -24.44 13.29 2.68
CA ARG A 118 -25.80 13.16 3.21
C ARG A 118 -26.88 13.84 2.36
N THR A 119 -26.50 14.67 1.39
CA THR A 119 -27.45 15.20 0.39
C THR A 119 -27.82 14.16 -0.69
N LEU A 120 -27.03 13.10 -0.85
CA LEU A 120 -27.26 12.09 -1.88
C LEU A 120 -28.36 11.10 -1.47
N LYS A 121 -29.15 10.67 -2.46
CA LYS A 121 -30.23 9.68 -2.25
C LYS A 121 -29.64 8.39 -1.68
N GLY A 122 -30.13 7.98 -0.51
CA GLY A 122 -29.68 6.77 0.18
C GLY A 122 -28.57 6.97 1.21
N PHE A 123 -28.07 8.21 1.38
CA PHE A 123 -26.95 8.54 2.28
C PHE A 123 -27.32 9.49 3.41
N LYS A 124 -28.60 9.84 3.59
CA LYS A 124 -29.06 10.84 4.57
C LYS A 124 -28.46 10.67 5.97
N GLU A 125 -28.38 9.42 6.44
CA GLU A 125 -27.84 9.07 7.76
C GLU A 125 -26.41 8.53 7.71
N ALA A 126 -25.74 8.62 6.55
CA ALA A 126 -24.45 8.00 6.31
C ALA A 126 -23.46 8.32 7.42
N ARG A 127 -22.69 7.31 7.82
CA ARG A 127 -21.67 7.37 8.85
C ARG A 127 -20.40 6.68 8.37
N TYR A 128 -19.28 7.36 8.52
CA TYR A 128 -17.98 6.76 8.31
C TYR A 128 -17.67 5.72 9.39
N ALA A 129 -17.30 4.52 8.96
CA ALA A 129 -16.77 3.46 9.79
C ALA A 129 -15.24 3.55 9.90
N ASP A 130 -14.57 3.97 8.82
CA ASP A 130 -13.11 4.13 8.80
C ASP A 130 -12.68 5.00 7.60
N PRO A 131 -11.85 6.02 7.80
CA PRO A 131 -11.56 6.64 9.11
C PRO A 131 -12.80 7.39 9.62
N TYR A 132 -12.94 7.58 10.94
CA TYR A 132 -14.14 8.22 11.50
C TYR A 132 -14.32 9.67 11.01
N ALA A 133 -13.22 10.39 10.77
CA ALA A 133 -13.23 11.71 10.14
C ALA A 133 -13.04 11.64 8.62
N GLY A 134 -13.55 10.59 7.96
CA GLY A 134 -13.50 10.40 6.50
C GLY A 134 -14.21 11.49 5.68
N GLY A 135 -14.87 12.45 6.35
CA GLY A 135 -15.35 13.69 5.76
C GLY A 135 -14.28 14.74 5.47
N MET A 136 -13.11 14.64 6.12
CA MET A 136 -12.07 15.68 6.11
C MET A 136 -10.70 15.17 5.67
N GLY A 137 -10.46 13.86 5.69
CA GLY A 137 -9.19 13.29 5.27
C GLY A 137 -9.10 11.78 5.45
N ASN A 138 -7.91 11.24 5.21
CA ASN A 138 -7.62 9.82 5.35
C ASN A 138 -6.23 9.56 5.94
N SER A 139 -5.90 8.29 6.15
CA SER A 139 -4.54 7.88 6.49
C SER A 139 -3.56 8.33 5.42
N VAL A 140 -2.46 8.93 5.86
CA VAL A 140 -1.32 9.29 5.01
C VAL A 140 -0.30 8.16 5.07
N ARG A 141 0.19 7.79 3.90
CA ARG A 141 1.17 6.74 3.64
C ARG A 141 2.51 7.39 3.28
N PHE A 142 3.60 6.63 3.44
CA PHE A 142 4.96 7.08 3.11
C PHE A 142 5.45 8.31 3.90
N MET A 143 4.97 8.51 5.13
CA MET A 143 5.44 9.59 6.01
C MET A 143 6.93 9.50 6.36
N ALA A 144 7.44 8.27 6.41
CA ALA A 144 8.84 7.98 6.69
C ALA A 144 9.17 6.58 6.16
N MET A 145 10.25 6.44 5.41
CA MET A 145 10.75 5.16 4.90
C MET A 145 12.14 4.91 5.47
N SER A 146 12.47 3.66 5.77
CA SER A 146 13.78 3.30 6.30
C SER A 146 14.77 3.18 5.13
N PRO A 147 15.96 3.79 5.20
CA PRO A 147 16.99 3.52 4.20
C PRO A 147 17.41 2.05 4.35
N CYS A 148 17.29 1.26 3.29
CA CYS A 148 17.68 -0.15 3.29
C CYS A 148 18.29 -0.56 1.95
N ASP A 149 19.01 -1.68 1.96
CA ASP A 149 19.48 -2.34 0.75
C ASP A 149 18.46 -3.35 0.19
N ASP A 150 18.79 -4.02 -0.92
CA ASP A 150 17.92 -5.01 -1.57
C ASP A 150 17.69 -6.29 -0.74
N SER A 151 18.44 -6.47 0.36
CA SER A 151 18.18 -7.53 1.37
C SER A 151 17.18 -7.08 2.44
N LEU A 152 16.74 -5.83 2.38
CA LEU A 152 15.85 -5.15 3.32
C LEU A 152 16.47 -4.91 4.70
N LEU A 153 17.80 -5.04 4.83
CA LEU A 153 18.54 -4.60 6.01
C LEU A 153 18.59 -3.07 6.03
N VAL A 154 18.21 -2.47 7.16
CA VAL A 154 18.26 -1.02 7.35
C VAL A 154 19.72 -0.57 7.41
N THR A 155 20.10 0.33 6.51
CA THR A 155 21.44 0.88 6.38
C THR A 155 21.89 1.54 7.69
N GLY A 156 23.11 1.24 8.13
CA GLY A 156 23.65 1.74 9.39
C GLY A 156 23.27 0.92 10.63
N THR A 157 22.53 -0.18 10.46
CA THR A 157 22.20 -1.11 11.54
C THR A 157 22.81 -2.50 11.30
N LYS A 158 22.84 -3.33 12.34
CA LYS A 158 23.35 -4.71 12.25
C LYS A 158 22.26 -5.76 12.10
N ASN A 159 21.06 -5.48 12.59
CA ASN A 159 20.00 -6.48 12.77
C ASN A 159 18.58 -5.91 12.65
N LEU A 160 18.40 -4.71 12.09
CA LEU A 160 17.09 -4.13 11.86
C LEU A 160 16.71 -4.31 10.39
N PHE A 161 15.62 -5.01 10.14
CA PHE A 161 15.06 -5.19 8.80
C PHE A 161 13.74 -4.42 8.67
N CYS A 162 13.42 -3.96 7.47
CA CYS A 162 12.15 -3.29 7.17
C CYS A 162 11.33 -4.07 6.12
N ALA A 163 10.02 -3.86 6.12
CA ALA A 163 9.08 -4.52 5.20
C ALA A 163 7.89 -3.61 4.88
N GLY A 164 7.16 -3.95 3.82
CA GLY A 164 6.02 -3.17 3.33
C GLY A 164 6.41 -1.74 2.97
N GLU A 165 5.57 -0.77 3.31
CA GLU A 165 5.81 0.65 2.99
C GLU A 165 7.03 1.26 3.69
N LYS A 166 7.65 0.55 4.65
CA LYS A 166 8.91 1.01 5.25
C LYS A 166 10.12 0.76 4.37
N THR A 167 10.06 -0.12 3.39
CA THR A 167 11.15 -0.35 2.44
C THR A 167 11.16 0.70 1.33
N GLY A 168 10.01 1.32 1.04
CA GLY A 168 9.90 2.28 -0.04
C GLY A 168 8.47 2.53 -0.51
N LEU A 169 8.34 3.05 -1.73
CA LEU A 169 7.08 3.47 -2.36
C LEU A 169 6.24 2.29 -2.91
N LEU A 170 6.25 1.16 -2.21
CA LEU A 170 5.46 -0.02 -2.55
C LEU A 170 3.99 0.18 -2.16
N VAL A 171 3.08 -0.20 -3.05
CA VAL A 171 1.64 -0.13 -2.79
C VAL A 171 0.98 -1.48 -3.04
N GLY A 172 0.64 -2.19 -1.96
CA GLY A 172 -0.25 -3.35 -2.04
C GLY A 172 0.10 -4.44 -1.04
N HIS A 173 -0.83 -5.39 -0.91
CA HIS A 173 -0.70 -6.49 0.05
C HIS A 173 0.37 -7.48 -0.39
N THR A 174 0.45 -7.79 -1.69
CA THR A 174 1.41 -8.74 -2.24
C THR A 174 2.84 -8.25 -2.05
N GLU A 175 3.08 -6.96 -2.24
CA GLU A 175 4.37 -6.28 -2.04
C GLU A 175 4.78 -6.32 -0.57
N ALA A 176 3.83 -6.07 0.34
CA ALA A 176 4.05 -6.19 1.77
C ALA A 176 4.35 -7.64 2.20
N ILE A 177 3.68 -8.63 1.60
CA ILE A 177 3.95 -10.05 1.83
C ILE A 177 5.35 -10.40 1.33
N VAL A 178 5.70 -10.04 0.09
CA VAL A 178 7.01 -10.33 -0.50
C VAL A 178 8.14 -9.77 0.35
N THR A 179 8.07 -8.49 0.71
CA THR A 179 9.09 -7.85 1.54
C THR A 179 9.10 -8.40 2.97
N GLY A 180 7.94 -8.69 3.56
CA GLY A 180 7.84 -9.31 4.87
C GLY A 180 8.48 -10.70 4.93
N PHE A 181 8.23 -11.55 3.94
CA PHE A 181 8.86 -12.86 3.83
C PHE A 181 10.38 -12.75 3.67
N LEU A 182 10.87 -11.85 2.80
CA LEU A 182 12.31 -11.65 2.61
C LEU A 182 12.99 -11.12 3.88
N ALA A 183 12.44 -10.06 4.49
CA ALA A 183 12.98 -9.47 5.72
C ALA A 183 13.00 -10.48 6.88
N GLY A 184 11.92 -11.23 7.08
CA GLY A 184 11.86 -12.27 8.11
C GLY A 184 12.83 -13.41 7.84
N HIS A 185 12.94 -13.86 6.58
CA HIS A 185 13.91 -14.89 6.19
C HIS A 185 15.34 -14.42 6.46
N ASN A 186 15.68 -13.18 6.07
CA ASN A 186 17.00 -12.59 6.29
C ASN A 186 17.33 -12.36 7.77
N ALA A 187 16.35 -12.01 8.60
CA ALA A 187 16.53 -11.96 10.05
C ALA A 187 16.94 -13.33 10.61
N VAL A 188 16.32 -14.42 10.17
CA VAL A 188 16.69 -15.79 10.58
C VAL A 188 18.04 -16.22 10.00
N ARG A 189 18.35 -15.87 8.75
CA ARG A 189 19.67 -16.13 8.14
C ARG A 189 20.78 -15.46 8.93
N LEU A 190 20.60 -14.20 9.32
CA LEU A 190 21.54 -13.45 10.14
C LEU A 190 21.80 -14.15 11.47
N LEU A 191 20.74 -14.58 12.17
CA LEU A 191 20.85 -15.32 13.43
C LEU A 191 21.59 -16.66 13.25
N ALA A 192 21.44 -17.31 12.11
CA ALA A 192 22.13 -18.55 11.77
C ALA A 192 23.57 -18.35 11.25
N GLY A 193 24.11 -17.11 11.27
CA GLY A 193 25.44 -16.81 10.73
C GLY A 193 25.56 -16.98 9.21
N ARG A 194 24.44 -16.93 8.48
CA ARG A 194 24.39 -17.08 7.01
C ARG A 194 24.33 -15.71 6.35
N GLU A 195 24.89 -15.62 5.15
CA GLU A 195 24.77 -14.41 4.31
C GLU A 195 23.31 -14.06 4.04
N LEU A 196 22.99 -12.77 4.03
CA LEU A 196 21.66 -12.27 3.71
C LEU A 196 21.32 -12.56 2.25
N MET A 197 20.04 -12.78 1.98
CA MET A 197 19.53 -13.04 0.65
C MET A 197 19.03 -11.76 -0.02
N VAL A 198 19.35 -11.62 -1.30
CA VAL A 198 18.69 -10.69 -2.21
C VAL A 198 17.92 -11.53 -3.23
N LEU A 199 16.65 -11.21 -3.46
CA LEU A 199 15.86 -11.90 -4.48
C LEU A 199 16.33 -11.46 -5.88
N PRO A 200 16.55 -12.40 -6.81
CA PRO A 200 17.07 -12.09 -8.14
C PRO A 200 16.04 -11.34 -8.99
N SER A 201 16.53 -10.44 -9.84
CA SER A 201 15.71 -9.62 -10.76
C SER A 201 14.98 -10.42 -11.84
N GLU A 202 15.35 -11.68 -12.01
CA GLU A 202 14.68 -12.65 -12.87
C GLU A 202 13.31 -13.04 -12.32
N LEU A 203 13.04 -12.76 -11.04
CA LEU A 203 11.75 -12.90 -10.41
C LEU A 203 11.11 -11.53 -10.17
N ALA A 204 9.81 -11.40 -10.43
CA ALA A 204 9.08 -10.15 -10.17
C ALA A 204 9.24 -9.66 -8.71
N CYS A 205 9.32 -10.57 -7.75
CA CYS A 205 9.53 -10.24 -6.34
C CYS A 205 10.92 -9.65 -6.04
N GLY A 206 11.97 -10.01 -6.78
CA GLY A 206 13.30 -9.40 -6.64
C GLY A 206 13.47 -8.15 -7.49
N ASP A 207 12.92 -8.16 -8.71
CA ASP A 207 12.98 -6.99 -9.59
C ASP A 207 12.24 -5.80 -8.98
N ILE A 208 11.06 -5.98 -8.37
CA ILE A 208 10.33 -4.84 -7.77
C ILE A 208 11.13 -4.13 -6.69
N ILE A 209 11.86 -4.88 -5.85
CA ILE A 209 12.66 -4.34 -4.75
C ILE A 209 13.84 -3.54 -5.33
N SER A 210 14.65 -4.20 -6.16
CA SER A 210 15.85 -3.57 -6.72
C SER A 210 15.51 -2.40 -7.66
N TYR A 211 14.45 -2.54 -8.47
CA TYR A 211 13.99 -1.47 -9.35
C TYR A 211 13.49 -0.28 -8.55
N MET A 212 12.63 -0.49 -7.55
CA MET A 212 12.17 0.59 -6.69
C MET A 212 13.34 1.31 -6.00
N HIS A 213 14.29 0.58 -5.38
CA HIS A 213 15.43 1.21 -4.72
C HIS A 213 16.30 2.02 -5.69
N ARG A 214 16.48 1.55 -6.94
CA ARG A 214 17.16 2.35 -7.98
C ARG A 214 16.38 3.62 -8.32
N GLN A 215 15.07 3.52 -8.49
CA GLN A 215 14.22 4.66 -8.85
C GLN A 215 14.12 5.70 -7.73
N MET A 216 14.07 5.27 -6.47
CA MET A 216 14.04 6.16 -5.30
C MET A 216 15.30 7.04 -5.15
N LYS A 217 16.39 6.73 -5.86
CA LYS A 217 17.58 7.59 -5.93
C LYS A 217 17.42 8.76 -6.91
N THR A 218 16.31 8.82 -7.64
CA THR A 218 16.04 9.86 -8.64
C THR A 218 14.84 10.71 -8.21
N PRO A 219 14.83 12.03 -8.52
CA PRO A 219 13.68 12.89 -8.22
C PRO A 219 12.38 12.39 -8.84
N GLY A 220 12.41 11.92 -10.09
CA GLY A 220 11.23 11.40 -10.78
C GLY A 220 10.70 10.11 -10.16
N GLY A 221 11.59 9.16 -9.86
CA GLY A 221 11.21 7.88 -9.26
C GLY A 221 10.65 7.99 -7.84
N MET A 222 10.97 9.06 -7.10
CA MET A 222 10.33 9.37 -5.82
C MET A 222 8.87 9.82 -5.95
N GLY A 223 8.46 10.32 -7.11
CA GLY A 223 7.05 10.68 -7.38
C GLY A 223 6.14 9.48 -7.62
N GLU A 224 6.71 8.32 -7.96
CA GLU A 224 5.96 7.15 -8.41
C GLU A 224 5.51 6.24 -7.27
N LYS A 225 4.70 5.23 -7.62
CA LYS A 225 4.25 4.16 -6.73
C LYS A 225 4.43 2.82 -7.42
N TYR A 226 5.05 1.86 -6.75
CA TYR A 226 5.43 0.60 -7.36
C TYR A 226 4.49 -0.50 -6.89
N THR A 227 3.86 -1.21 -7.83
CA THR A 227 2.95 -2.30 -7.53
C THR A 227 2.88 -3.32 -8.66
N PHE A 228 2.64 -4.58 -8.31
CA PHE A 228 2.34 -5.66 -9.24
C PHE A 228 0.99 -5.47 -9.96
N SER A 229 0.13 -4.57 -9.48
CA SER A 229 -1.26 -4.43 -9.94
C SER A 229 -1.52 -3.18 -10.81
N GLY A 230 -0.48 -2.39 -11.11
CA GLY A 230 -0.60 -1.17 -11.89
C GLY A 230 0.64 -0.28 -11.87
N SER A 231 0.46 0.97 -12.27
CA SER A 231 1.52 2.00 -12.33
C SER A 231 2.74 1.58 -13.18
N VAL A 232 3.87 2.26 -12.98
CA VAL A 232 5.15 2.11 -13.69
C VAL A 232 5.69 0.69 -13.60
N TYR A 233 5.49 0.02 -12.47
CA TYR A 233 6.05 -1.32 -12.26
C TYR A 233 5.30 -2.41 -13.04
N PHE A 234 3.96 -2.32 -13.12
CA PHE A 234 3.21 -3.26 -13.94
C PHE A 234 3.60 -3.20 -15.41
N ARG A 235 3.76 -1.99 -15.97
CA ARG A 235 4.26 -1.81 -17.35
C ARG A 235 5.63 -2.44 -17.53
N ARG A 236 6.55 -2.18 -16.60
CA ARG A 236 7.87 -2.81 -16.61
C ARG A 236 7.79 -4.33 -16.62
N MET A 237 6.94 -4.94 -15.79
CA MET A 237 6.80 -6.40 -15.78
C MET A 237 6.33 -6.95 -17.12
N GLN A 238 5.44 -6.26 -17.82
CA GLN A 238 5.01 -6.63 -19.16
C GLN A 238 6.17 -6.52 -20.16
N GLU A 239 6.88 -5.39 -20.17
CA GLU A 239 8.00 -5.11 -21.08
C GLU A 239 9.18 -6.08 -20.88
N THR A 240 9.42 -6.51 -19.65
CA THR A 240 10.52 -7.42 -19.27
C THR A 240 10.14 -8.90 -19.24
N GLY A 241 8.89 -9.23 -19.57
CA GLY A 241 8.40 -10.61 -19.55
C GLY A 241 8.37 -11.24 -18.14
N LEU A 242 8.23 -10.41 -17.09
CA LEU A 242 8.04 -10.83 -15.71
C LEU A 242 6.55 -11.06 -15.36
N TYR A 243 5.62 -10.46 -16.11
CA TYR A 243 4.18 -10.71 -15.94
C TYR A 243 3.80 -12.06 -16.55
N LEU A 244 3.88 -13.12 -15.74
CA LEU A 244 3.46 -14.47 -16.09
C LEU A 244 2.19 -14.85 -15.34
N THR A 245 1.27 -15.53 -16.03
CA THR A 245 0.04 -16.09 -15.45
C THR A 245 0.02 -17.62 -15.46
N ASP A 246 0.91 -18.25 -16.24
CA ASP A 246 1.08 -19.70 -16.29
C ASP A 246 1.90 -20.18 -15.08
N VAL A 247 1.25 -20.96 -14.21
CA VAL A 247 1.83 -21.48 -12.96
C VAL A 247 3.04 -22.39 -13.22
N ALA A 248 3.04 -23.21 -14.28
CA ALA A 248 4.16 -24.08 -14.61
C ALA A 248 5.38 -23.27 -15.05
N GLN A 249 5.19 -22.23 -15.86
CA GLN A 249 6.27 -21.33 -16.26
C GLN A 249 6.84 -20.55 -15.07
N ILE A 250 5.99 -20.13 -14.12
CA ILE A 250 6.42 -19.49 -12.87
C ILE A 250 7.30 -20.45 -12.06
N HIS A 251 6.86 -21.70 -11.86
CA HIS A 251 7.64 -22.70 -11.14
C HIS A 251 8.99 -22.99 -11.81
N GLN A 252 9.01 -23.15 -13.14
CA GLN A 252 10.25 -23.35 -13.89
C GLN A 252 11.21 -22.17 -13.74
N ARG A 253 10.70 -20.93 -13.73
CA ARG A 253 11.53 -19.74 -13.53
C ARG A 253 12.13 -19.70 -12.12
N VAL A 254 11.33 -19.97 -11.09
CA VAL A 254 11.80 -20.05 -9.70
C VAL A 254 12.84 -21.17 -9.52
N ALA A 255 12.63 -22.33 -10.16
CA ALA A 255 13.58 -23.44 -10.14
C ALA A 255 14.91 -23.08 -10.82
N ARG A 256 14.86 -22.39 -11.96
CA ARG A 256 16.05 -21.99 -12.73
C ARG A 256 17.00 -21.10 -11.94
N VAL A 257 16.46 -20.24 -11.08
CA VAL A 257 17.27 -19.38 -10.19
C VAL A 257 17.61 -20.04 -8.86
N GLY A 258 17.32 -21.33 -8.69
CA GLY A 258 17.67 -22.11 -7.50
C GLY A 258 16.85 -21.79 -6.25
N LEU A 259 15.71 -21.11 -6.37
CA LEU A 259 14.91 -20.65 -5.22
C LEU A 259 13.66 -21.50 -4.95
N SER A 260 13.54 -22.66 -5.60
CA SER A 260 12.44 -23.59 -5.35
C SER A 260 12.46 -24.06 -3.89
N GLY A 261 11.35 -23.84 -3.18
CA GLY A 261 11.22 -24.23 -1.79
C GLY A 261 12.07 -23.43 -0.80
N LEU A 262 12.64 -22.29 -1.21
CA LEU A 262 13.52 -21.44 -0.40
C LEU A 262 13.03 -21.27 1.05
N PHE A 263 11.78 -20.86 1.23
CA PHE A 263 11.21 -20.57 2.55
C PHE A 263 10.82 -21.81 3.37
N LYS A 264 10.98 -23.02 2.81
CA LYS A 264 10.76 -24.28 3.53
C LYS A 264 12.02 -24.80 4.23
N LEU A 265 13.19 -24.21 3.95
CA LEU A 265 14.46 -24.64 4.51
C LEU A 265 14.55 -24.25 6.00
N LYS A 266 14.75 -25.22 6.89
CA LYS A 266 15.08 -24.98 8.30
C LYS A 266 16.52 -24.47 8.37
N LEU A 267 16.70 -23.22 8.79
CA LEU A 267 18.01 -22.55 8.82
C LEU A 267 18.73 -22.66 10.17
N ILE A 268 17.95 -22.76 11.25
CA ILE A 268 18.43 -22.94 12.62
C ILE A 268 18.11 -24.38 13.01
N HIS A 269 19.15 -25.14 13.37
CA HIS A 269 19.00 -26.48 13.91
C HIS A 269 18.97 -26.39 15.45
N ASP A 270 18.25 -27.31 16.08
CA ASP A 270 18.24 -27.39 17.53
C ASP A 270 19.67 -27.69 18.02
N PRO A 271 20.13 -27.08 19.12
CA PRO A 271 21.46 -27.37 19.64
C PRO A 271 21.57 -28.87 19.93
N SER A 272 22.59 -29.49 19.34
CA SER A 272 22.97 -30.90 19.57
C SER A 272 23.47 -31.12 20.97
#